data_AF-A0A928PGI3-F1
#
_entry.id   AF-A0A928PGI3-F1
#
_cell.length_a   1.000
_cell.length_b   1.000
_cell.length_c   1.000
_cell.angle_alpha   90.00
_cell.angle_beta   90.00
_cell.angle_gamma   90.00
#
_symmetry.space_group_name_H-M   'P 1'
#
loop_
_entity.id
_entity.type
_entity.pdbx_description
1 polymer ?
#
loop_
_entity_poly.entity_id
_entity_poly.type
_entity_poly.pdbx_seq_one_letter_code
_entity_poly.pdbx_strand_id
1 'polypeptide(L)'
;MLTKNQFNVLVYLESKREAVSQRKLANELSVSVGTVNRTLQQLEEMGFVTDGCISETGIEALEPYRVRRAIFMAAGFGSRMIPITLNTPKPLVRVGGVRLIDTLIDACIAAEIEEIIIVRGYLGEQFDQLLYKYPQLKFVENPDYNSSNNIVSMLYAREYLGSCYVLEADLYLRNPKLITKYQYSSNYLGIPVKRTDDWCMFLDGGYVSRIAHGGKGDNCYQTVGISYWTAEDGERLRTHVQEVCNEPGGRERLWGQIPLVVRHKDYKVTIRPCEFEDIVEIDTFAELKELDHAYAY
;
A
#
# COMPACT_ATOMS: atom_id res chain seq x y z
N MET A 1 21.63 -6.43 -7.52
CA MET A 1 20.51 -6.08 -6.63
C MET A 1 21.11 -5.47 -5.37
N LEU A 2 20.57 -4.36 -4.88
CA LEU A 2 21.05 -3.71 -3.66
C LEU A 2 20.72 -4.59 -2.45
N THR A 3 21.60 -4.59 -1.44
CA THR A 3 21.22 -5.06 -0.11
C THR A 3 20.22 -4.11 0.53
N LYS A 4 19.45 -4.57 1.53
CA LYS A 4 18.48 -3.72 2.23
C LYS A 4 19.11 -2.46 2.83
N ASN A 5 20.32 -2.56 3.38
CA ASN A 5 21.04 -1.41 3.94
C ASN A 5 21.46 -0.42 2.84
N GLN A 6 22.01 -0.90 1.72
CA GLN A 6 22.35 -0.06 0.57
C GLN A 6 21.13 0.67 0.03
N PHE A 7 20.02 -0.05 -0.16
CA PHE A 7 18.74 0.53 -0.57
C PHE A 7 18.27 1.63 0.39
N ASN A 8 18.23 1.34 1.70
CA ASN A 8 17.76 2.29 2.70
C ASN A 8 18.63 3.57 2.74
N VAL A 9 19.95 3.43 2.62
CA VAL A 9 20.87 4.59 2.56
C VAL A 9 20.64 5.41 1.30
N LEU A 10 20.56 4.79 0.13
CA LEU A 10 20.34 5.50 -1.13
C LEU A 10 18.98 6.22 -1.14
N VAL A 11 17.90 5.58 -0.70
CA VAL A 11 16.58 6.22 -0.59
C VAL A 11 16.62 7.42 0.37
N TYR A 12 17.31 7.30 1.51
CA TYR A 12 17.43 8.42 2.43
C TYR A 12 18.19 9.58 1.78
N LEU A 13 19.33 9.33 1.13
CA LEU A 13 20.11 10.36 0.44
C LEU A 13 19.33 11.02 -0.70
N GLU A 14 18.59 10.25 -1.50
CA GLU A 14 17.71 10.77 -2.56
C GLU A 14 16.63 11.70 -2.01
N SER A 15 16.04 11.36 -0.86
CA SER A 15 15.01 12.19 -0.22
C SER A 15 15.52 13.52 0.33
N LYS A 16 16.83 13.61 0.63
CA LYS A 16 17.45 14.82 1.19
C LYS A 16 18.09 15.70 0.12
N ARG A 17 18.66 15.09 -0.92
CA ARG A 17 19.42 15.77 -1.99
C ARG A 17 20.56 16.66 -1.45
N GLU A 18 21.10 16.30 -0.28
CA GLU A 18 22.22 16.97 0.37
C GLU A 18 23.09 15.94 1.11
N ALA A 19 24.31 16.33 1.46
CA ALA A 19 25.22 15.49 2.22
C ALA A 19 24.69 15.26 3.65
N VAL A 20 24.71 14.01 4.10
CA VAL A 20 24.20 13.62 5.42
C VAL A 20 25.31 12.97 6.25
N SER A 21 25.43 13.38 7.51
CA SER A 21 26.39 12.73 8.42
C SER A 21 26.02 11.28 8.72
N GLN A 22 27.03 10.45 8.93
CA GLN A 22 26.85 9.02 9.20
C GLN A 22 26.06 8.77 10.50
N ARG A 23 26.20 9.67 11.49
CA ARG A 23 25.39 9.62 12.73
C ARG A 23 23.92 9.90 12.48
N LYS A 24 23.59 10.86 11.62
CA LYS A 24 22.21 11.18 11.25
C LYS A 24 21.59 10.01 10.49
N LEU A 25 22.31 9.45 9.50
CA LEU A 25 21.88 8.23 8.79
C LEU A 25 21.64 7.05 9.73
N ALA A 26 22.55 6.80 10.68
CA ALA A 26 22.43 5.70 11.63
C ALA A 26 21.17 5.81 12.50
N ASN A 27 20.88 7.02 13.00
CA ASN A 27 19.70 7.28 13.80
C ASN A 27 18.41 7.10 12.98
N GLU A 28 18.34 7.70 11.80
CA GLU A 28 17.13 7.70 10.96
C GLU A 28 16.82 6.32 10.40
N LEU A 29 17.85 5.54 10.06
CA LEU A 29 17.71 4.19 9.56
C LEU A 29 17.67 3.13 10.67
N SER A 30 17.77 3.55 11.95
CA SER A 30 17.80 2.66 13.12
C SER A 30 18.85 1.54 13.00
N VAL A 31 20.05 1.86 12.53
CA VAL A 31 21.18 0.93 12.39
C VAL A 31 22.43 1.48 13.06
N SER A 32 23.43 0.63 13.32
CA SER A 32 24.69 1.08 13.92
C SER A 32 25.46 2.01 12.98
N VAL A 33 26.20 2.97 13.55
CA VAL A 33 27.12 3.83 12.77
C VAL A 33 28.16 3.00 11.99
N GLY A 34 28.61 1.88 12.56
CA GLY A 34 29.53 0.97 11.87
C GLY A 34 28.90 0.30 10.65
N THR A 35 27.60 0.00 10.70
CA THR A 35 26.83 -0.49 9.55
C THR A 35 26.74 0.59 8.47
N VAL A 36 26.40 1.83 8.85
CA VAL A 36 26.34 2.96 7.92
C VAL A 36 27.68 3.21 7.24
N ASN A 37 28.77 3.26 8.00
CA ASN A 37 30.12 3.49 7.45
C ASN A 37 30.48 2.42 6.41
N ARG A 38 30.25 1.13 6.74
CA ARG A 38 30.50 0.03 5.80
C ARG A 38 29.64 0.14 4.55
N THR A 39 28.36 0.47 4.71
CA THR A 39 27.43 0.61 3.59
C THR A 39 27.79 1.80 2.70
N LEU A 40 28.15 2.95 3.27
CA LEU A 40 28.60 4.12 2.49
C LEU A 40 29.87 3.83 1.72
N GLN A 41 30.86 3.19 2.35
CA GLN A 41 32.09 2.78 1.66
C GLN A 41 31.77 1.88 0.45
N GLN A 42 30.90 0.88 0.62
CA GLN A 42 30.47 0.02 -0.49
C GLN A 42 29.75 0.81 -1.60
N LEU A 43 28.90 1.77 -1.23
CA LEU A 43 28.18 2.60 -2.20
C LEU A 43 29.12 3.56 -2.95
N GLU A 44 30.15 4.08 -2.29
CA GLU A 44 31.20 4.90 -2.91
C GLU A 44 32.06 4.07 -3.87
N GLU A 45 32.45 2.85 -3.48
CA GLU A 45 33.17 1.91 -4.35
C GLU A 45 32.34 1.53 -5.60
N MET A 46 31.01 1.49 -5.48
CA MET A 46 30.08 1.28 -6.59
C MET A 46 29.80 2.55 -7.41
N GLY A 47 30.30 3.71 -6.97
CA GLY A 47 30.05 5.01 -7.60
C GLY A 47 28.63 5.55 -7.39
N PHE A 48 27.85 4.97 -6.48
CA PHE A 48 26.45 5.37 -6.20
C PHE A 48 26.36 6.54 -5.21
N VAL A 49 27.43 6.78 -4.45
CA VAL A 49 27.56 7.90 -3.52
C VAL A 49 28.88 8.60 -3.78
N THR A 50 28.88 9.93 -3.71
CA THR A 50 30.08 10.77 -3.83
C THR A 50 29.95 11.94 -2.86
N ASP A 51 30.97 12.15 -2.03
CA ASP A 51 31.00 13.21 -1.01
C ASP A 51 29.76 13.22 -0.08
N GLY A 52 29.24 12.03 0.24
CA GLY A 52 28.05 11.88 1.08
C GLY A 52 26.72 12.22 0.40
N CYS A 53 26.72 12.50 -0.91
CA CYS A 53 25.55 12.71 -1.74
C CYS A 53 25.30 11.50 -2.64
N ILE A 54 24.04 11.23 -2.99
CA ILE A 54 23.71 10.25 -4.03
C ILE A 54 24.14 10.78 -5.41
N SER A 55 24.75 9.92 -6.22
CA SER A 55 25.13 10.23 -7.61
C SER A 55 23.99 9.90 -8.60
N GLU A 56 24.13 10.31 -9.86
CA GLU A 56 23.18 9.92 -10.92
C GLU A 56 23.08 8.39 -11.08
N THR A 57 24.21 7.69 -11.08
CA THR A 57 24.25 6.22 -11.12
C THR A 57 23.62 5.59 -9.88
N GLY A 58 23.70 6.24 -8.71
CA GLY A 58 22.99 5.84 -7.50
C GLY A 58 21.48 5.98 -7.63
N ILE A 59 20.99 7.02 -8.29
CA ILE A 59 19.56 7.20 -8.62
C ILE A 59 19.11 6.11 -9.60
N GLU A 60 19.89 5.85 -10.65
CA GLU A 60 19.62 4.77 -11.61
C GLU A 60 19.55 3.40 -10.92
N ALA A 61 20.40 3.16 -9.91
CA ALA A 61 20.38 1.93 -9.12
C ALA A 61 19.10 1.75 -8.29
N LEU A 62 18.35 2.83 -8.02
CA LEU A 62 17.05 2.79 -7.34
C LEU A 62 15.87 2.54 -8.29
N GLU A 63 16.02 2.73 -9.60
CA GLU A 63 14.92 2.59 -10.56
C GLU A 63 14.22 1.22 -10.57
N PRO A 64 14.91 0.07 -10.38
CA PRO A 64 14.24 -1.22 -10.23
C PRO A 64 13.30 -1.31 -9.03
N TYR A 65 13.43 -0.39 -8.06
CA TYR A 65 12.63 -0.31 -6.84
C TYR A 65 11.58 0.81 -6.88
N ARG A 66 11.52 1.59 -7.98
CA ARG A 66 10.58 2.69 -8.13
C ARG A 66 9.16 2.14 -8.20
N VAL A 67 8.28 2.72 -7.39
CA VAL A 67 6.85 2.47 -7.48
C VAL A 67 6.30 3.18 -8.71
N ARG A 68 5.73 2.42 -9.65
CA ARG A 68 5.21 2.93 -10.91
C ARG A 68 3.72 3.21 -10.86
N ARG A 69 2.98 2.40 -10.09
CA ARG A 69 1.51 2.45 -10.12
C ARG A 69 0.88 2.40 -8.74
N ALA A 70 -0.33 2.91 -8.62
CA ALA A 70 -1.21 2.72 -7.49
C ALA A 70 -2.59 2.27 -7.98
N ILE A 71 -3.03 1.11 -7.53
CA ILE A 71 -4.34 0.52 -7.86
C ILE A 71 -5.25 0.68 -6.65
N PHE A 72 -6.36 1.40 -6.82
CA PHE A 72 -7.35 1.69 -5.80
C PHE A 72 -8.55 0.75 -5.97
N MET A 73 -8.81 -0.06 -4.95
CA MET A 73 -9.94 -0.97 -4.89
C MET A 73 -11.16 -0.21 -4.37
N ALA A 74 -12.01 0.29 -5.28
CA ALA A 74 -13.10 1.23 -4.96
C ALA A 74 -14.49 0.77 -5.44
N ALA A 75 -14.61 -0.49 -5.87
CA ALA A 75 -15.85 -1.00 -6.48
C ALA A 75 -16.94 -1.41 -5.47
N GLY A 76 -16.60 -1.51 -4.18
CA GLY A 76 -17.49 -2.02 -3.13
C GLY A 76 -18.61 -1.07 -2.73
N PHE A 77 -19.70 -1.64 -2.21
CA PHE A 77 -20.90 -0.88 -1.83
C PHE A 77 -20.74 -0.08 -0.52
N GLY A 78 -20.10 -0.65 0.51
CA GLY A 78 -19.94 0.01 1.80
C GLY A 78 -21.23 0.04 2.65
N SER A 79 -21.94 -1.08 2.76
CA SER A 79 -23.27 -1.16 3.41
C SER A 79 -23.30 -0.74 4.88
N ARG A 80 -22.18 -0.91 5.60
CA ARG A 80 -22.04 -0.56 7.02
C ARG A 80 -22.07 0.96 7.29
N MET A 81 -22.00 1.78 6.25
CA MET A 81 -22.04 3.25 6.33
C MET A 81 -23.35 3.87 5.82
N ILE A 82 -24.40 3.07 5.63
CA ILE A 82 -25.75 3.58 5.39
C ILE A 82 -26.17 4.50 6.57
N PRO A 83 -26.81 5.66 6.29
CA PRO A 83 -27.40 6.08 5.01
C PRO A 83 -26.45 6.79 4.04
N ILE A 84 -25.23 7.14 4.47
CA ILE A 84 -24.31 7.96 3.65
C ILE A 84 -23.98 7.28 2.34
N THR A 85 -23.74 5.96 2.38
CA THR A 85 -23.33 5.22 1.20
C THR A 85 -24.43 4.97 0.17
N LEU A 86 -25.70 5.29 0.45
CA LEU A 86 -26.79 5.12 -0.52
C LEU A 86 -26.62 5.97 -1.78
N ASN A 87 -25.99 7.15 -1.63
CA ASN A 87 -25.82 8.12 -2.71
C ASN A 87 -24.36 8.58 -2.85
N THR A 88 -23.40 7.97 -2.14
CA THR A 88 -22.00 8.36 -2.18
C THR A 88 -21.12 7.13 -1.96
N PRO A 89 -20.27 6.72 -2.92
CA PRO A 89 -19.29 5.66 -2.68
C PRO A 89 -18.48 5.93 -1.40
N LYS A 90 -18.22 4.88 -0.60
CA LYS A 90 -17.42 5.00 0.64
C LYS A 90 -16.11 5.80 0.45
N PRO A 91 -15.31 5.59 -0.62
CA PRO A 91 -14.09 6.37 -0.87
C PRO A 91 -14.31 7.89 -1.04
N LEU A 92 -15.51 8.32 -1.45
CA LEU A 92 -15.88 9.71 -1.66
C LEU A 92 -16.54 10.36 -0.43
N VAL A 93 -16.75 9.61 0.66
CA VAL A 93 -17.18 10.15 1.96
C VAL A 93 -16.13 11.13 2.47
N ARG A 94 -16.57 12.16 3.20
CA ARG A 94 -15.70 13.22 3.69
C ARG A 94 -15.49 13.12 5.19
N VAL A 95 -14.31 13.51 5.65
CA VAL A 95 -13.96 13.72 7.06
C VAL A 95 -13.25 15.07 7.13
N GLY A 96 -13.76 15.99 7.94
CA GLY A 96 -13.23 17.35 7.99
C GLY A 96 -13.26 18.05 6.63
N GLY A 97 -14.24 17.72 5.79
CA GLY A 97 -14.39 18.25 4.43
C GLY A 97 -13.51 17.60 3.35
N VAL A 98 -12.58 16.69 3.70
CA VAL A 98 -11.69 16.01 2.76
C VAL A 98 -12.22 14.62 2.43
N ARG A 99 -12.27 14.22 1.15
CA ARG A 99 -12.72 12.86 0.77
C ARG A 99 -11.66 11.84 1.20
N LEU A 100 -12.06 10.65 1.67
CA LEU A 100 -11.10 9.61 2.10
C LEU A 100 -10.04 9.35 1.03
N ILE A 101 -10.49 9.12 -0.21
CA ILE A 101 -9.61 8.82 -1.34
C ILE A 101 -8.65 9.96 -1.71
N ASP A 102 -8.99 11.23 -1.42
CA ASP A 102 -8.10 12.36 -1.71
C ASP A 102 -6.80 12.24 -0.91
N THR A 103 -6.89 11.78 0.35
CA THR A 103 -5.71 11.62 1.23
C THR A 103 -4.68 10.64 0.67
N LEU A 104 -5.17 9.57 0.04
CA LEU A 104 -4.37 8.53 -0.58
C LEU A 104 -3.83 8.95 -1.95
N ILE A 105 -4.66 9.58 -2.80
CA ILE A 105 -4.24 10.08 -4.12
C ILE A 105 -3.17 11.17 -3.96
N ASP A 106 -3.39 12.12 -3.04
CA ASP A 106 -2.42 13.20 -2.76
C ASP A 106 -1.08 12.60 -2.27
N ALA A 107 -1.11 11.55 -1.45
CA ALA A 107 0.11 10.84 -1.03
C ALA A 107 0.81 10.11 -2.17
N CYS A 108 0.06 9.49 -3.09
CA CYS A 108 0.63 8.85 -4.29
C CYS A 108 1.31 9.88 -5.21
N ILE A 109 0.67 11.03 -5.43
CA ILE A 109 1.24 12.12 -6.24
C ILE A 109 2.50 12.69 -5.56
N ALA A 110 2.46 12.92 -4.25
CA ALA A 110 3.62 13.40 -3.49
C ALA A 110 4.80 12.40 -3.50
N ALA A 111 4.50 11.10 -3.63
CA ALA A 111 5.49 10.04 -3.80
C ALA A 111 5.96 9.85 -5.26
N GLU A 112 5.56 10.73 -6.18
CA GLU A 112 5.91 10.68 -7.60
C GLU A 112 5.45 9.39 -8.33
N ILE A 113 4.31 8.82 -7.93
CA ILE A 113 3.74 7.64 -8.60
C ILE A 113 3.08 8.07 -9.91
N GLU A 114 3.52 7.44 -11.01
CA GLU A 114 3.20 7.84 -12.38
C GLU A 114 1.77 7.50 -12.81
N GLU A 115 1.31 6.29 -12.47
CA GLU A 115 -0.03 5.82 -12.87
C GLU A 115 -0.92 5.57 -11.66
N ILE A 116 -2.06 6.23 -11.61
CA ILE A 116 -3.07 6.01 -10.56
C ILE A 116 -4.33 5.47 -11.21
N ILE A 117 -4.70 4.25 -10.82
CA ILE A 117 -5.81 3.47 -11.37
C ILE A 117 -6.86 3.30 -10.29
N ILE A 118 -8.11 3.65 -10.57
CA ILE A 118 -9.25 3.41 -9.68
C ILE A 118 -10.15 2.35 -10.29
N VAL A 119 -10.31 1.24 -9.58
CA VAL A 119 -11.22 0.15 -9.94
C VAL A 119 -12.60 0.48 -9.37
N ARG A 120 -13.54 0.79 -10.24
CA ARG A 120 -14.87 1.30 -9.91
C ARG A 120 -15.94 0.23 -10.11
N GLY A 121 -17.07 0.41 -9.45
CA GLY A 121 -18.21 -0.50 -9.50
C GLY A 121 -19.45 0.23 -9.02
N TYR A 122 -19.85 0.00 -7.76
CA TYR A 122 -20.98 0.71 -7.16
C TYR A 122 -20.82 2.23 -7.28
N LEU A 123 -21.81 2.89 -7.90
CA LEU A 123 -21.83 4.34 -8.16
C LEU A 123 -20.55 4.87 -8.85
N GLY A 124 -19.95 4.08 -9.75
CA GLY A 124 -18.66 4.38 -10.40
C GLY A 124 -18.58 5.75 -11.08
N GLU A 125 -19.67 6.21 -11.71
CA GLU A 125 -19.76 7.53 -12.34
C GLU A 125 -19.48 8.69 -11.37
N GLN A 126 -19.76 8.51 -10.07
CA GLN A 126 -19.47 9.55 -9.09
C GLN A 126 -17.98 9.84 -8.93
N PHE A 127 -17.10 8.90 -9.31
CA PHE A 127 -15.65 9.12 -9.27
C PHE A 127 -15.18 10.08 -10.37
N ASP A 128 -15.97 10.36 -11.41
CA ASP A 128 -15.59 11.32 -12.47
C ASP A 128 -15.30 12.71 -11.89
N GLN A 129 -15.93 13.07 -10.78
CA GLN A 129 -15.64 14.31 -10.05
C GLN A 129 -14.18 14.41 -9.56
N LEU A 130 -13.46 13.30 -9.47
CA LEU A 130 -12.05 13.30 -9.10
C LEU A 130 -11.19 13.90 -10.21
N LEU A 131 -11.61 13.77 -11.49
CA LEU A 131 -10.85 14.27 -12.64
C LEU A 131 -10.68 15.80 -12.65
N TYR A 132 -11.56 16.54 -11.97
CA TYR A 132 -11.39 18.00 -11.80
C TYR A 132 -10.11 18.36 -11.05
N LYS A 133 -9.71 17.55 -10.06
CA LYS A 133 -8.46 17.75 -9.29
C LYS A 133 -7.32 16.88 -9.82
N TYR A 134 -7.65 15.70 -10.34
CA TYR A 134 -6.70 14.65 -10.75
C TYR A 134 -6.98 14.19 -12.19
N PRO A 135 -6.67 15.01 -13.21
CA PRO A 135 -6.98 14.69 -14.59
C PRO A 135 -6.21 13.47 -15.13
N GLN A 136 -5.18 13.01 -14.43
CA GLN A 136 -4.34 11.86 -14.81
C GLN A 136 -4.90 10.49 -14.36
N LEU A 137 -5.99 10.46 -13.58
CA LEU A 137 -6.55 9.20 -13.10
C LEU A 137 -7.02 8.32 -14.26
N LYS A 138 -6.78 7.03 -14.13
CA LYS A 138 -7.34 5.99 -15.01
C LYS A 138 -8.43 5.24 -14.28
N PHE A 139 -9.50 4.92 -14.98
CA PHE A 139 -10.61 4.16 -14.43
C PHE A 139 -10.68 2.78 -15.05
N VAL A 140 -10.94 1.78 -14.21
CA VAL A 140 -11.20 0.39 -14.60
C VAL A 140 -12.57 0.01 -14.05
N GLU A 141 -13.48 -0.38 -14.93
CA GLU A 141 -14.83 -0.79 -14.51
C GLU A 141 -14.84 -2.27 -14.10
N ASN A 142 -15.39 -2.55 -12.93
CA ASN A 142 -15.79 -3.89 -12.51
C ASN A 142 -17.32 -4.00 -12.58
N PRO A 143 -17.89 -4.47 -13.71
CA PRO A 143 -19.34 -4.68 -13.82
C PRO A 143 -19.88 -5.79 -12.90
N ASP A 144 -19.01 -6.69 -12.44
CA ASP A 144 -19.33 -7.84 -11.59
C ASP A 144 -19.19 -7.53 -10.08
N TYR A 145 -19.13 -6.26 -9.68
CA TYR A 145 -18.86 -5.85 -8.29
C TYR A 145 -19.88 -6.38 -7.27
N ASN A 146 -21.09 -6.73 -7.71
CA ASN A 146 -22.20 -7.19 -6.85
C ASN A 146 -22.37 -8.71 -6.82
N SER A 147 -21.67 -9.46 -7.66
CA SER A 147 -21.85 -10.90 -7.84
C SER A 147 -20.67 -11.72 -7.32
N SER A 148 -19.63 -11.06 -6.80
CA SER A 148 -18.38 -11.68 -6.38
C SER A 148 -17.70 -10.84 -5.30
N ASN A 149 -16.66 -11.39 -4.67
CA ASN A 149 -15.83 -10.66 -3.72
C ASN A 149 -14.73 -9.86 -4.47
N ASN A 150 -13.88 -9.13 -3.74
CA ASN A 150 -12.96 -8.15 -4.34
C ASN A 150 -11.85 -8.74 -5.24
N ILE A 151 -11.70 -10.07 -5.31
CA ILE A 151 -10.83 -10.73 -6.30
C ILE A 151 -11.21 -10.39 -7.74
N VAL A 152 -12.50 -10.21 -8.03
CA VAL A 152 -12.95 -9.88 -9.39
C VAL A 152 -12.58 -8.45 -9.76
N SER A 153 -12.61 -7.51 -8.81
CA SER A 153 -12.04 -6.17 -9.02
C SER A 153 -10.56 -6.26 -9.40
N MET A 154 -9.80 -7.14 -8.75
CA MET A 154 -8.39 -7.36 -9.08
C MET A 154 -8.22 -8.04 -10.44
N LEU A 155 -9.12 -8.95 -10.82
CA LEU A 155 -9.11 -9.59 -12.14
C LEU A 155 -9.21 -8.57 -13.27
N TYR A 156 -10.05 -7.54 -13.14
CA TYR A 156 -10.15 -6.45 -14.12
C TYR A 156 -8.91 -5.54 -14.13
N ALA A 157 -8.25 -5.37 -12.98
CA ALA A 157 -7.06 -4.53 -12.84
C ALA A 157 -5.73 -5.27 -13.05
N ARG A 158 -5.75 -6.59 -13.29
CA ARG A 158 -4.55 -7.46 -13.24
C ARG A 158 -3.41 -7.02 -14.16
N GLU A 159 -3.73 -6.40 -15.30
CA GLU A 159 -2.71 -5.95 -16.28
C GLU A 159 -1.89 -4.75 -15.76
N TYR A 160 -2.31 -4.15 -14.64
CA TYR A 160 -1.57 -3.08 -13.95
C TYR A 160 -0.70 -3.60 -12.79
N LEU A 161 -0.72 -4.90 -12.49
CA LEU A 161 0.07 -5.48 -11.41
C LEU A 161 1.57 -5.48 -11.72
N GLY A 162 2.39 -5.10 -10.74
CA GLY A 162 3.84 -5.05 -10.83
C GLY A 162 4.39 -3.64 -10.61
N SER A 163 5.35 -3.55 -9.69
CA SER A 163 5.90 -2.29 -9.16
C SER A 163 4.79 -1.31 -8.74
N CYS A 164 3.79 -1.85 -8.03
CA CYS A 164 2.56 -1.13 -7.74
C CYS A 164 2.14 -1.23 -6.28
N TYR A 165 1.52 -0.17 -5.77
CA TYR A 165 0.65 -0.29 -4.60
C TYR A 165 -0.71 -0.84 -5.02
N VAL A 166 -1.32 -1.63 -4.14
CA VAL A 166 -2.75 -1.93 -4.13
C VAL A 166 -3.30 -1.39 -2.81
N LEU A 167 -4.27 -0.48 -2.91
CA LEU A 167 -4.87 0.24 -1.79
C LEU A 167 -6.37 0.01 -1.74
N GLU A 168 -6.90 -0.22 -0.55
CA GLU A 168 -8.31 -0.04 -0.24
C GLU A 168 -8.61 1.47 -0.23
N ALA A 169 -9.63 1.88 -0.99
CA ALA A 169 -9.86 3.29 -1.30
C ALA A 169 -10.61 4.06 -0.20
N ASP A 170 -11.03 3.36 0.84
CA ASP A 170 -11.83 3.82 1.98
C ASP A 170 -11.02 4.04 3.26
N LEU A 171 -9.70 4.18 3.13
CA LEU A 171 -8.81 4.51 4.23
C LEU A 171 -8.62 6.03 4.33
N TYR A 172 -8.67 6.56 5.55
CA TYR A 172 -8.29 7.94 5.86
C TYR A 172 -6.81 7.98 6.25
N LEU A 173 -5.94 8.34 5.31
CA LEU A 173 -4.50 8.40 5.52
C LEU A 173 -4.11 9.73 6.18
N ARG A 174 -3.64 9.67 7.44
CA ARG A 174 -3.16 10.84 8.19
C ARG A 174 -1.69 11.10 7.97
N ASN A 175 -0.88 10.05 7.83
CA ASN A 175 0.54 10.15 7.57
C ASN A 175 0.87 9.82 6.10
N PRO A 176 0.98 10.82 5.21
CA PRO A 176 1.25 10.59 3.79
C PRO A 176 2.61 9.93 3.54
N LYS A 177 3.55 9.97 4.49
CA LYS A 177 4.88 9.35 4.36
C LYS A 177 4.82 7.82 4.34
N LEU A 178 3.67 7.23 4.65
CA LEU A 178 3.45 5.80 4.43
C LEU A 178 3.42 5.47 2.94
N ILE A 179 3.09 6.37 2.02
CA ILE A 179 3.27 6.09 0.59
C ILE A 179 4.65 6.60 0.18
N THR A 180 5.50 5.73 -0.36
CA THR A 180 6.89 6.08 -0.69
C THR A 180 7.21 5.80 -2.14
N LYS A 181 8.12 6.61 -2.68
CA LYS A 181 8.60 6.55 -4.07
C LYS A 181 9.31 5.23 -4.42
N TYR A 182 9.99 4.63 -3.45
CA TYR A 182 10.74 3.39 -3.62
C TYR A 182 10.32 2.33 -2.60
N GLN A 183 10.31 1.07 -3.03
CA GLN A 183 9.94 -0.09 -2.22
C GLN A 183 10.87 -1.28 -2.51
N TYR A 184 11.41 -1.88 -1.46
CA TYR A 184 12.45 -2.91 -1.58
C TYR A 184 11.91 -4.29 -1.96
N SER A 185 10.76 -4.67 -1.42
CA SER A 185 10.18 -6.00 -1.51
C SER A 185 8.67 -5.93 -1.36
N SER A 186 7.96 -6.97 -1.79
CA SER A 186 6.51 -7.05 -1.59
C SER A 186 6.18 -7.02 -0.10
N ASN A 187 5.21 -6.18 0.27
CA ASN A 187 4.87 -5.95 1.66
C ASN A 187 3.43 -5.50 1.85
N TYR A 188 2.95 -5.66 3.08
CA TYR A 188 1.75 -5.00 3.58
C TYR A 188 2.10 -4.00 4.67
N LEU A 189 1.32 -2.93 4.78
CA LEU A 189 1.24 -2.18 6.02
C LEU A 189 0.53 -3.01 7.09
N GLY A 190 1.03 -2.92 8.33
CA GLY A 190 0.41 -3.59 9.46
C GLY A 190 0.79 -2.95 10.78
N ILE A 191 -0.18 -2.85 11.68
CA ILE A 191 -0.01 -2.22 12.99
C ILE A 191 0.36 -3.29 14.01
N PRO A 192 1.52 -3.21 14.69
CA PRO A 192 1.92 -4.19 15.68
C PRO A 192 0.96 -4.15 16.88
N VAL A 193 0.34 -5.29 17.19
CA VAL A 193 -0.66 -5.38 18.27
C VAL A 193 -0.46 -6.63 19.12
N LYS A 194 -0.68 -6.53 20.43
CA LYS A 194 -0.72 -7.73 21.29
C LYS A 194 -1.96 -8.57 21.05
N ARG A 195 -3.06 -7.92 20.64
CA ARG A 195 -4.33 -8.54 20.31
C ARG A 195 -5.13 -7.64 19.37
N THR A 196 -5.85 -8.25 18.43
CA THR A 196 -6.92 -7.61 17.66
C THR A 196 -8.04 -8.63 17.45
N ASP A 197 -9.26 -8.16 17.25
CA ASP A 197 -10.40 -8.99 16.84
C ASP A 197 -10.64 -8.88 15.31
N ASP A 198 -9.81 -8.09 14.60
CA ASP A 198 -9.84 -7.85 13.15
C ASP A 198 -8.85 -8.76 12.38
N TRP A 199 -8.80 -8.62 11.06
CA TRP A 199 -7.80 -9.26 10.21
C TRP A 199 -6.39 -8.90 10.64
N CYS A 200 -5.58 -9.94 10.82
CA CYS A 200 -4.20 -9.81 11.23
C CYS A 200 -3.29 -10.79 10.51
N MET A 201 -2.02 -10.41 10.43
CA MET A 201 -0.94 -11.19 9.88
C MET A 201 0.05 -11.58 10.99
N PHE A 202 0.65 -12.75 10.83
CA PHE A 202 1.70 -13.26 11.72
C PHE A 202 3.00 -13.38 10.94
N LEU A 203 4.10 -12.99 11.55
CA LEU A 203 5.43 -13.13 10.98
C LEU A 203 6.15 -14.38 11.49
N ASP A 204 6.82 -15.08 10.58
CA ASP A 204 7.88 -16.06 10.87
C ASP A 204 9.08 -15.80 9.95
N GLY A 205 10.29 -15.76 10.51
CA GLY A 205 11.51 -15.46 9.76
C GLY A 205 11.49 -14.12 8.99
N GLY A 206 10.67 -13.14 9.43
CA GLY A 206 10.51 -11.84 8.78
C GLY A 206 9.48 -11.80 7.64
N TYR A 207 8.79 -12.91 7.37
CA TYR A 207 7.77 -13.01 6.32
C TYR A 207 6.41 -13.37 6.89
N VAL A 208 5.34 -12.96 6.21
CA VAL A 208 3.98 -13.34 6.57
C VAL A 208 3.83 -14.86 6.43
N SER A 209 3.55 -15.53 7.55
CA SER A 209 3.39 -16.98 7.62
C SER A 209 1.92 -17.40 7.70
N ARG A 210 1.05 -16.51 8.19
CA ARG A 210 -0.38 -16.78 8.36
C ARG A 210 -1.18 -15.49 8.42
N ILE A 211 -2.43 -15.56 7.96
CA ILE A 211 -3.47 -14.56 8.22
C ILE A 211 -4.61 -15.16 9.04
N ALA A 212 -5.29 -14.33 9.84
CA ALA A 212 -6.47 -14.73 10.59
C ALA A 212 -7.39 -13.54 10.86
N HIS A 213 -8.67 -13.81 11.10
CA HIS A 213 -9.59 -12.85 11.69
C HIS A 213 -9.58 -13.05 13.21
N GLY A 214 -9.09 -12.05 13.94
CA GLY A 214 -8.78 -12.15 15.36
C GLY A 214 -7.44 -12.84 15.62
N GLY A 215 -6.61 -12.21 16.46
CA GLY A 215 -5.26 -12.67 16.72
C GLY A 215 -4.68 -12.13 18.02
N LYS A 216 -3.70 -12.84 18.58
CA LYS A 216 -2.93 -12.41 19.74
C LYS A 216 -1.49 -12.91 19.68
N GLY A 217 -0.57 -12.18 20.31
CA GLY A 217 0.84 -12.56 20.46
C GLY A 217 1.81 -11.47 20.01
N ASP A 218 3.10 -11.71 20.21
CA ASP A 218 4.15 -10.69 20.01
C ASP A 218 4.49 -10.43 18.54
N ASN A 219 4.11 -11.35 17.64
CA ASN A 219 4.32 -11.26 16.19
C ASN A 219 3.00 -11.01 15.44
N CYS A 220 2.00 -10.43 16.10
CA CYS A 220 0.67 -10.18 15.53
C CYS A 220 0.59 -8.73 15.02
N TYR A 221 0.14 -8.56 13.79
CA TYR A 221 0.00 -7.25 13.15
C TYR A 221 -1.41 -7.13 12.60
N GLN A 222 -2.17 -6.12 13.02
CA GLN A 222 -3.46 -5.82 12.40
C GLN A 222 -3.20 -5.34 10.96
N THR A 223 -3.91 -5.92 10.01
CA THR A 223 -3.74 -5.61 8.59
C THR A 223 -4.23 -4.20 8.31
N VAL A 224 -3.49 -3.46 7.49
CA VAL A 224 -3.96 -2.22 6.88
C VAL A 224 -4.10 -2.48 5.38
N GLY A 225 -5.18 -1.99 4.77
CA GLY A 225 -5.52 -2.18 3.35
C GLY A 225 -4.56 -1.55 2.33
N ILE A 226 -3.26 -1.48 2.61
CA ILE A 226 -2.23 -0.94 1.71
C ILE A 226 -1.11 -1.97 1.59
N SER A 227 -0.85 -2.40 0.36
CA SER A 227 0.22 -3.35 0.03
C SER A 227 1.02 -2.90 -1.18
N TYR A 228 2.29 -3.28 -1.25
CA TYR A 228 3.15 -3.08 -2.42
C TYR A 228 3.56 -4.44 -3.00
N TRP A 229 3.64 -4.50 -4.33
CA TRP A 229 4.07 -5.67 -5.08
C TRP A 229 5.18 -5.31 -6.05
N THR A 230 6.30 -6.06 -5.98
CA THR A 230 7.41 -5.92 -6.92
C THR A 230 6.96 -6.26 -8.35
N ALA A 231 7.76 -5.91 -9.35
CA ALA A 231 7.50 -6.34 -10.73
C ALA A 231 7.36 -7.87 -10.84
N GLU A 232 8.24 -8.62 -10.16
CA GLU A 232 8.24 -10.08 -10.19
C GLU A 232 6.99 -10.69 -9.53
N ASP A 233 6.66 -10.27 -8.31
CA ASP A 233 5.48 -10.81 -7.62
C ASP A 233 4.18 -10.30 -8.25
N GLY A 234 4.17 -9.10 -8.84
CA GLY A 234 3.05 -8.58 -9.62
C GLY A 234 2.74 -9.43 -10.85
N GLU A 235 3.77 -9.87 -11.58
CA GLU A 235 3.59 -10.77 -12.73
C GLU A 235 3.04 -12.15 -12.31
N ARG A 236 3.52 -12.69 -11.18
CA ARG A 236 2.93 -13.90 -10.58
C ARG A 236 1.48 -13.68 -10.19
N LEU A 237 1.17 -12.56 -9.54
CA LEU A 237 -0.19 -12.22 -9.14
C LEU A 237 -1.13 -12.07 -10.33
N ARG A 238 -0.68 -11.45 -11.42
CA ARG A 238 -1.45 -11.32 -12.67
C ARG A 238 -1.95 -12.67 -13.16
N THR A 239 -1.07 -13.67 -13.14
CA THR A 239 -1.40 -15.04 -13.52
C THR A 239 -2.29 -15.72 -12.46
N HIS A 240 -1.90 -15.68 -11.19
CA HIS A 240 -2.64 -16.36 -10.12
C HIS A 240 -4.05 -15.80 -9.91
N VAL A 241 -4.28 -14.50 -10.09
CA VAL A 241 -5.62 -13.89 -10.03
C VAL A 241 -6.55 -14.52 -11.06
N GLN A 242 -6.07 -14.71 -12.29
CA GLN A 242 -6.86 -15.35 -13.34
C GLN A 242 -7.14 -16.82 -13.05
N GLU A 243 -6.12 -17.57 -12.61
CA GLU A 243 -6.25 -18.99 -12.28
C GLU A 243 -7.21 -19.21 -11.12
N VAL A 244 -7.00 -18.51 -9.99
CA VAL A 244 -7.81 -18.67 -8.78
C VAL A 244 -9.25 -18.25 -9.04
N CYS A 245 -9.50 -17.20 -9.82
CA CYS A 245 -10.87 -16.83 -10.24
C CYS A 245 -11.61 -17.95 -11.00
N ASN A 246 -10.88 -18.81 -11.71
CA ASN A 246 -11.45 -19.91 -12.48
C ASN A 246 -11.61 -21.21 -11.66
N GLU A 247 -11.08 -21.25 -10.44
CA GLU A 247 -11.25 -22.37 -9.52
C GLU A 247 -12.63 -22.35 -8.85
N PRO A 248 -13.19 -23.51 -8.46
CA PRO A 248 -14.42 -23.56 -7.66
C PRO A 248 -14.29 -22.76 -6.35
N GLY A 249 -15.21 -21.84 -6.11
CA GLY A 249 -15.17 -20.98 -4.92
C GLY A 249 -14.12 -19.85 -5.01
N GLY A 250 -13.51 -19.66 -6.19
CA GLY A 250 -12.47 -18.68 -6.42
C GLY A 250 -12.95 -17.23 -6.35
N ARG A 251 -14.12 -16.94 -6.93
CA ARG A 251 -14.67 -15.58 -7.05
C ARG A 251 -15.20 -15.02 -5.72
N GLU A 252 -15.39 -15.88 -4.72
CA GLU A 252 -15.83 -15.55 -3.37
C GLU A 252 -14.66 -15.11 -2.46
N ARG A 253 -13.41 -15.23 -2.94
CA ARG A 253 -12.20 -14.91 -2.16
C ARG A 253 -11.88 -13.42 -2.15
N LEU A 254 -11.18 -13.00 -1.10
CA LEU A 254 -10.48 -11.72 -1.10
C LEU A 254 -9.20 -11.87 -1.94
N TRP A 255 -8.87 -10.89 -2.79
CA TRP A 255 -7.69 -10.96 -3.65
C TRP A 255 -6.40 -11.17 -2.84
N GLY A 256 -6.28 -10.53 -1.68
CA GLY A 256 -5.13 -10.65 -0.78
C GLY A 256 -4.91 -12.06 -0.24
N GLN A 257 -5.93 -12.93 -0.27
CA GLN A 257 -5.77 -14.34 0.08
C GLN A 257 -4.97 -15.13 -0.96
N ILE A 258 -4.84 -14.65 -2.20
CA ILE A 258 -4.05 -15.32 -3.23
C ILE A 258 -2.58 -15.44 -2.77
N PRO A 259 -1.86 -14.35 -2.54
CA PRO A 259 -0.45 -14.43 -2.13
C PRO A 259 -0.25 -14.82 -0.67
N LEU A 260 -1.26 -14.67 0.19
CA LEU A 260 -1.10 -14.90 1.63
C LEU A 260 -1.62 -16.26 2.11
N VAL A 261 -2.45 -16.95 1.31
CA VAL A 261 -3.07 -18.23 1.71
C VAL A 261 -2.98 -19.25 0.58
N VAL A 262 -3.59 -18.94 -0.56
CA VAL A 262 -3.84 -19.92 -1.64
C VAL A 262 -2.54 -20.33 -2.34
N ARG A 263 -1.67 -19.36 -2.60
CA ARG A 263 -0.40 -19.51 -3.30
C ARG A 263 0.78 -19.03 -2.44
N HIS A 264 0.65 -19.06 -1.11
CA HIS A 264 1.62 -18.48 -0.17
C HIS A 264 3.07 -18.95 -0.35
N LYS A 265 3.28 -20.17 -0.88
CA LYS A 265 4.61 -20.71 -1.14
C LYS A 265 5.37 -19.97 -2.24
N ASP A 266 4.65 -19.26 -3.11
CA ASP A 266 5.20 -18.54 -4.26
C ASP A 266 5.56 -17.09 -3.93
N TYR A 267 5.33 -16.66 -2.68
CA TYR A 267 5.51 -15.28 -2.25
C TYR A 267 6.32 -15.19 -0.95
N LYS A 268 7.12 -14.13 -0.84
CA LYS A 268 7.81 -13.73 0.39
C LYS A 268 7.40 -12.32 0.75
N VAL A 269 6.26 -12.21 1.44
CA VAL A 269 5.67 -10.93 1.81
C VAL A 269 6.19 -10.50 3.17
N THR A 270 6.68 -9.27 3.25
CA THR A 270 7.13 -8.65 4.52
C THR A 270 6.05 -7.73 5.08
N ILE A 271 6.20 -7.28 6.33
CA ILE A 271 5.34 -6.23 6.90
C ILE A 271 6.17 -4.97 7.07
N ARG A 272 5.59 -3.84 6.66
CA ARG A 272 6.09 -2.51 7.01
C ARG A 272 5.20 -1.94 8.13
N PRO A 273 5.76 -1.71 9.33
CA PRO A 273 4.96 -1.28 10.46
C PRO A 273 4.43 0.15 10.29
N CYS A 274 3.26 0.40 10.84
CA CYS A 274 2.65 1.72 11.03
C CYS A 274 1.87 1.75 12.34
N GLU A 275 1.37 2.92 12.73
CA GLU A 275 0.59 3.11 13.96
C GLU A 275 -0.88 3.41 13.65
N PHE A 276 -1.77 3.30 14.65
CA PHE A 276 -3.19 3.64 14.51
C PHE A 276 -3.41 5.13 14.21
N GLU A 277 -2.49 6.00 14.62
CA GLU A 277 -2.53 7.43 14.35
C GLU A 277 -2.17 7.77 12.89
N ASP A 278 -1.51 6.86 12.17
CA ASP A 278 -1.08 7.10 10.81
C ASP A 278 -2.21 6.92 9.79
N ILE A 279 -3.15 6.02 10.07
CA ILE A 279 -4.21 5.63 9.14
C ILE A 279 -5.41 5.08 9.88
N VAL A 280 -6.60 5.48 9.45
CA VAL A 280 -7.86 5.05 10.03
C VAL A 280 -8.75 4.46 8.95
N GLU A 281 -9.20 3.23 9.15
CA GLU A 281 -10.31 2.66 8.40
C GLU A 281 -11.62 3.09 9.09
N ILE A 282 -12.55 3.64 8.32
CA ILE A 282 -13.86 4.05 8.84
C ILE A 282 -14.86 3.04 8.35
N ASP A 283 -15.27 2.12 9.20
CA ASP A 283 -16.03 0.95 8.81
C ASP A 283 -17.52 1.10 8.98
N THR A 284 -17.94 1.92 9.95
CA THR A 284 -19.34 2.12 10.28
C THR A 284 -19.73 3.59 10.26
N PHE A 285 -21.03 3.84 10.09
CA PHE A 285 -21.55 5.20 10.23
C PHE A 285 -21.36 5.76 11.64
N ALA A 286 -21.30 4.89 12.67
CA ALA A 286 -21.03 5.31 14.04
C ALA A 286 -19.61 5.86 14.18
N GLU A 287 -18.61 5.14 13.68
CA GLU A 287 -17.21 5.62 13.66
C GLU A 287 -17.06 6.93 12.89
N LEU A 288 -17.77 7.08 11.75
CA LEU A 288 -17.75 8.34 11.01
C LEU A 288 -18.26 9.52 11.87
N LYS A 289 -19.33 9.32 12.66
CA LYS A 289 -19.87 10.36 13.56
C LYS A 289 -18.95 10.70 14.71
N GLU A 290 -18.20 9.72 15.22
CA GLU A 290 -17.18 9.93 16.25
C GLU A 290 -16.02 10.74 15.69
N LEU A 291 -15.67 10.52 14.42
CA LEU A 291 -14.58 11.20 13.74
C LEU A 291 -14.93 12.62 13.28
N ASP A 292 -16.18 12.82 12.81
CA ASP A 292 -16.66 14.09 12.28
C ASP A 292 -18.10 14.37 12.74
N HIS A 293 -18.23 15.31 13.67
CA HIS A 293 -19.51 15.72 14.24
C HIS A 293 -20.47 16.35 13.22
N ALA A 294 -20.02 16.73 12.02
CA ALA A 294 -20.93 17.17 10.95
C ALA A 294 -21.97 16.10 10.57
N TYR A 295 -21.69 14.82 10.87
CA TYR A 295 -22.60 13.69 10.66
C TYR A 295 -23.49 13.37 11.86
N ALA A 296 -23.30 14.04 13.01
CA ALA A 296 -23.99 13.71 14.26
C ALA A 296 -25.36 14.39 14.43
N TYR A 297 -25.84 15.12 13.41
CA TYR A 297 -27.09 15.89 13.42
C TYR A 297 -28.28 15.15 12.79
#